data_AF-A0A7Y2L4D3-F1
#
_entry.id   AF-A0A7Y2L4D3-F1
#
_cell.length_a   1.000
_cell.length_b   1.000
_cell.length_c   1.000
_cell.angle_alpha   90.00
_cell.angle_beta   90.00
_cell.angle_gamma   90.00
#
_symmetry.space_group_name_H-M   'P 1'
#
loop_
_entity.id
_entity.type
_entity.pdbx_description
1 polymer ?
#
loop_
_entity_poly.entity_id
_entity_poly.type
_entity_poly.pdbx_seq_one_letter_code
_entity_poly.pdbx_strand_id
1 'polypeptide(L)'
;MRHDEYARALLQTRRAAGAPATGALAGVPILIKDLNTYLEGTRTTNGCRLFKDAPPAPQTSTLIARYQAAGAVPFGKTACPEFGLTTTTESLLWGQTRNPWNLGRSAGGSSGGAASAVAAGIVPVAHATDGGGSIRIPASYCGVVGLKPTRYRTPSGPGKYEGWFGASVGNVVSRNIRDMALFLDVGQGHEPGSPYWAKPLVRPYIEELRTAPGRLRIGLVRDSLTGSPLDPAVAKVLDDTARRLSAMGHNVEELRLNIDPRQLFGAHGSVIGDALLTLV
;
A
#
# COMPACT_ATOMS: atom_id res chain seq x y z
N MET A 1 -15.80 16.18 -9.92
CA MET A 1 -16.59 15.03 -10.42
C MET A 1 -16.72 14.01 -9.31
N ARG A 2 -17.83 13.26 -9.22
CA ARG A 2 -17.90 12.11 -8.30
C ARG A 2 -17.07 10.94 -8.88
N HIS A 3 -16.54 10.08 -8.01
CA HIS A 3 -15.65 9.00 -8.45
C HIS A 3 -16.37 7.91 -9.27
N ASP A 4 -17.64 7.67 -9.01
CA ASP A 4 -18.48 6.75 -9.77
C ASP A 4 -18.82 7.30 -11.17
N GLU A 5 -19.03 8.61 -11.29
CA GLU A 5 -19.15 9.30 -12.59
C GLU A 5 -17.86 9.20 -13.39
N TYR A 6 -16.71 9.41 -12.73
CA TYR A 6 -15.39 9.22 -13.34
C TYR A 6 -15.22 7.82 -13.92
N ALA A 7 -15.55 6.79 -13.15
CA ALA A 7 -15.46 5.40 -13.59
C ALA A 7 -16.34 5.12 -14.81
N ARG A 8 -17.58 5.63 -14.82
CA ARG A 8 -18.51 5.48 -15.95
C ARG A 8 -17.99 6.17 -17.20
N ALA A 9 -17.50 7.40 -17.08
CA ALA A 9 -16.91 8.15 -18.19
C ALA A 9 -15.67 7.44 -18.76
N LEU A 10 -14.76 6.96 -17.89
CA LEU A 10 -13.58 6.20 -18.30
C LEU A 10 -13.96 4.94 -19.10
N LEU A 11 -14.93 4.17 -18.62
CA LEU A 11 -15.41 2.98 -19.30
C LEU A 11 -16.09 3.29 -20.64
N GLN A 12 -16.87 4.37 -20.71
CA GLN A 12 -17.50 4.83 -21.95
C GLN A 12 -16.45 5.22 -22.99
N THR A 13 -15.44 6.00 -22.60
CA THR A 13 -14.32 6.39 -23.48
C THR A 13 -13.57 5.17 -24.01
N ARG A 14 -13.25 4.19 -23.14
CA ARG A 14 -12.59 2.95 -23.56
C ARG A 14 -13.44 2.14 -24.57
N ARG A 15 -14.75 2.03 -24.33
CA ARG A 15 -15.68 1.35 -25.26
C ARG A 15 -15.74 2.06 -26.61
N ALA A 16 -15.87 3.38 -26.61
CA ALA A 16 -15.90 4.18 -27.84
C ALA A 16 -14.59 4.07 -28.65
N ALA A 17 -13.45 3.97 -27.96
CA ALA A 17 -12.14 3.76 -28.57
C ALA A 17 -11.88 2.31 -29.05
N GLY A 18 -12.85 1.40 -28.90
CA GLY A 18 -12.67 -0.01 -29.24
C GLY A 18 -11.61 -0.72 -28.39
N ALA A 19 -11.34 -0.22 -27.18
CA ALA A 19 -10.32 -0.80 -26.32
C ALA A 19 -10.65 -2.28 -26.03
N PRO A 20 -9.68 -3.20 -26.15
CA PRO A 20 -9.92 -4.60 -25.87
C PRO A 20 -10.45 -4.80 -24.45
N ALA A 21 -11.44 -5.68 -24.30
CA ALA A 21 -11.89 -6.15 -22.98
C ALA A 21 -10.88 -7.14 -22.35
N THR A 22 -9.69 -7.26 -22.93
CA THR A 22 -8.61 -8.19 -22.58
C THR A 22 -7.37 -7.38 -22.18
N GLY A 23 -6.84 -7.63 -20.99
CA GLY A 23 -5.67 -6.93 -20.47
C GLY A 23 -5.45 -7.30 -19.01
N ALA A 24 -4.24 -7.08 -18.51
CA ALA A 24 -3.83 -7.50 -17.16
C ALA A 24 -4.85 -7.09 -16.08
N LEU A 25 -5.37 -5.86 -16.14
CA LEU A 25 -6.35 -5.33 -15.19
C LEU A 25 -7.66 -4.89 -15.85
N ALA A 26 -7.99 -5.40 -17.04
CA ALA A 26 -9.16 -4.97 -17.81
C ALA A 26 -10.45 -5.05 -16.97
N GLY A 27 -11.03 -3.88 -16.65
CA GLY A 27 -12.28 -3.78 -15.89
C GLY A 27 -12.15 -4.01 -14.38
N VAL A 28 -10.95 -4.23 -13.85
CA VAL A 28 -10.74 -4.47 -12.41
C VAL A 28 -11.08 -3.20 -11.62
N PRO A 29 -12.09 -3.24 -10.72
CA PRO A 29 -12.45 -2.07 -9.92
C PRO A 29 -11.44 -1.87 -8.79
N ILE A 30 -10.99 -0.63 -8.61
CA ILE A 30 -10.04 -0.28 -7.53
C ILE A 30 -10.50 0.95 -6.75
N LEU A 31 -10.11 0.99 -5.48
CA LEU A 31 -10.22 2.17 -4.63
C LEU A 31 -8.84 2.79 -4.44
N ILE A 32 -8.79 4.13 -4.36
CA ILE A 32 -7.56 4.88 -4.18
C ILE A 32 -7.45 5.40 -2.75
N LYS A 33 -6.38 5.10 -2.01
CA LYS A 33 -6.14 5.75 -0.71
C LYS A 33 -6.24 7.27 -0.82
N ASP A 34 -7.05 7.89 0.03
CA ASP A 34 -7.24 9.34 0.09
C ASP A 34 -6.06 10.06 0.78
N LEU A 35 -4.83 9.76 0.39
CA LEU A 35 -3.64 10.32 1.01
C LEU A 35 -2.55 10.55 -0.02
N ASN A 36 -2.26 11.82 -0.31
CA ASN A 36 -1.16 12.25 -1.15
C ASN A 36 -1.08 11.57 -2.53
N THR A 37 -2.23 11.02 -2.98
CA THR A 37 -2.42 10.28 -4.23
C THR A 37 -3.62 10.87 -4.93
N TYR A 38 -3.46 11.17 -6.21
CA TYR A 38 -4.40 12.00 -6.96
C TYR A 38 -5.03 11.25 -8.11
N LEU A 39 -6.28 11.59 -8.39
CA LEU A 39 -7.01 11.16 -9.58
C LEU A 39 -7.62 12.44 -10.16
N GLU A 40 -7.24 12.75 -11.40
CA GLU A 40 -7.62 13.98 -12.09
C GLU A 40 -9.13 14.26 -12.00
N GLY A 41 -9.50 15.51 -11.71
CA GLY A 41 -10.90 15.93 -11.62
C GLY A 41 -11.64 15.48 -10.34
N THR A 42 -10.94 14.81 -9.42
CA THR A 42 -11.47 14.39 -8.11
C THR A 42 -10.73 15.04 -6.96
N ARG A 43 -11.38 15.17 -5.79
CA ARG A 43 -10.77 15.75 -4.58
C ARG A 43 -9.93 14.71 -3.85
N THR A 44 -8.86 15.16 -3.20
CA THR A 44 -8.09 14.36 -2.23
C THR A 44 -8.05 15.13 -0.91
N THR A 45 -8.58 14.57 0.18
CA THR A 45 -8.73 15.30 1.45
C THR A 45 -7.67 14.94 2.48
N ASN A 46 -6.80 13.95 2.21
CA ASN A 46 -5.75 13.51 3.14
C ASN A 46 -6.30 13.10 4.52
N GLY A 47 -7.56 12.63 4.54
CA GLY A 47 -8.30 12.36 5.78
C GLY A 47 -8.59 13.59 6.65
N CYS A 48 -8.15 14.79 6.28
CA CYS A 48 -8.12 15.98 7.12
C CYS A 48 -9.24 16.97 6.77
N ARG A 49 -9.93 17.50 7.79
CA ARG A 49 -11.04 18.44 7.63
C ARG A 49 -10.66 19.74 6.92
N LEU A 50 -9.40 20.18 7.04
CA LEU A 50 -8.89 21.37 6.34
C LEU A 50 -9.02 21.24 4.81
N PHE A 51 -8.85 20.03 4.29
CA PHE A 51 -8.87 19.73 2.87
C PHE A 51 -10.22 19.15 2.40
N LYS A 52 -11.28 19.26 3.21
CA LYS A 52 -12.62 18.73 2.85
C LYS A 52 -13.11 19.27 1.49
N ASP A 53 -12.82 20.55 1.23
CA ASP A 53 -13.21 21.27 0.02
C ASP A 53 -12.02 21.54 -0.90
N ALA A 54 -10.94 20.77 -0.78
CA ALA A 54 -9.77 20.91 -1.64
C ALA A 54 -10.17 20.94 -3.12
N PRO A 55 -9.48 21.74 -3.96
CA PRO A 55 -9.75 21.77 -5.38
C PRO A 55 -9.55 20.38 -5.99
N PRO A 56 -10.28 20.05 -7.08
CA PRO A 56 -10.03 18.83 -7.83
C PRO A 56 -8.56 18.74 -8.26
N ALA A 57 -8.00 17.54 -8.21
CA ALA A 57 -6.62 17.33 -8.61
C ALA A 57 -6.44 17.68 -10.11
N PRO A 58 -5.38 18.41 -10.47
CA PRO A 58 -5.13 18.81 -11.85
C PRO A 58 -4.58 17.66 -12.70
N GLN A 59 -4.14 16.56 -12.07
CA GLN A 59 -3.54 15.41 -12.74
C GLN A 59 -3.67 14.15 -11.88
N THR A 60 -3.55 12.99 -12.54
CA THR A 60 -3.55 11.68 -11.90
C THR A 60 -2.13 11.29 -11.48
N SER A 61 -1.98 10.72 -10.28
CA SER A 61 -0.69 10.16 -9.82
C SER A 61 -0.17 9.09 -10.77
N THR A 62 1.14 9.08 -11.05
CA THR A 62 1.75 8.20 -12.06
C THR A 62 1.42 6.73 -11.81
N LEU A 63 1.46 6.29 -10.54
CA LEU A 63 1.11 4.92 -10.18
C LEU A 63 -0.34 4.56 -10.55
N ILE A 64 -1.27 5.48 -10.29
CA ILE A 64 -2.68 5.30 -10.64
C ILE A 64 -2.88 5.34 -12.15
N ALA A 65 -2.20 6.24 -12.85
CA ALA A 65 -2.22 6.31 -14.31
C ALA A 65 -1.72 5.00 -14.95
N ARG A 66 -0.67 4.38 -14.40
CA ARG A 66 -0.19 3.04 -14.83
C ARG A 66 -1.23 1.95 -14.61
N TYR A 67 -1.89 1.94 -13.46
CA TYR A 67 -2.99 0.99 -13.22
C TYR A 67 -4.13 1.19 -14.21
N GLN A 68 -4.49 2.44 -14.53
CA GLN A 68 -5.51 2.74 -15.54
C GLN A 68 -5.05 2.34 -16.95
N ALA A 69 -3.79 2.56 -17.32
CA ALA A 69 -3.26 2.11 -18.61
C ALA A 69 -3.32 0.58 -18.75
N ALA A 70 -3.11 -0.15 -17.64
CA ALA A 70 -3.28 -1.61 -17.59
C ALA A 70 -4.75 -2.08 -17.55
N GLY A 71 -5.72 -1.16 -17.50
CA GLY A 71 -7.16 -1.45 -17.59
C GLY A 71 -7.95 -1.30 -16.29
N ALA A 72 -7.30 -1.00 -15.16
CA ALA A 72 -7.99 -0.82 -13.89
C ALA A 72 -8.98 0.37 -13.93
N VAL A 73 -9.99 0.32 -13.07
CA VAL A 73 -11.09 1.29 -13.01
C VAL A 73 -11.21 1.85 -11.60
N PRO A 74 -10.57 3.00 -11.31
CA PRO A 74 -10.81 3.74 -10.08
C PRO A 74 -12.25 4.23 -10.01
N PHE A 75 -12.95 3.95 -8.91
CA PHE A 75 -14.34 4.38 -8.73
C PHE A 75 -14.62 4.99 -7.35
N GLY A 76 -13.59 5.14 -6.51
CA GLY A 76 -13.72 5.73 -5.19
C GLY A 76 -12.38 5.94 -4.51
N LYS A 77 -12.42 6.60 -3.34
CA LYS A 77 -11.27 6.66 -2.44
C LYS A 77 -11.58 6.02 -1.10
N THR A 78 -10.55 5.49 -0.45
CA THR A 78 -10.65 4.92 0.90
C THR A 78 -10.17 5.89 1.94
N ALA A 79 -10.86 5.94 3.07
CA ALA A 79 -10.46 6.74 4.23
C ALA A 79 -9.05 6.38 4.72
N CYS A 80 -8.37 7.40 5.25
CA CYS A 80 -7.11 7.34 5.97
C CYS A 80 -7.23 8.24 7.22
N PRO A 81 -6.38 8.05 8.25
CA PRO A 81 -6.25 9.05 9.31
C PRO A 81 -5.68 10.36 8.74
N GLU A 82 -5.84 11.46 9.49
CA GLU A 82 -5.34 12.77 9.06
C GLU A 82 -3.84 12.71 8.72
N PHE A 83 -3.51 13.10 7.49
CA PHE A 83 -2.15 13.07 6.93
C PHE A 83 -1.45 11.70 6.96
N GLY A 84 -2.18 10.63 7.26
CA GLY A 84 -1.62 9.29 7.36
C GLY A 84 -0.72 9.06 8.58
N LEU A 85 -0.82 9.90 9.61
CA LEU A 85 0.14 9.97 10.73
C LEU A 85 -0.16 9.03 11.90
N THR A 86 -1.21 8.22 11.82
CA THR A 86 -1.53 7.20 12.84
C THR A 86 -1.58 5.79 12.27
N THR A 87 -1.40 4.80 13.15
CA THR A 87 -1.46 3.35 12.84
C THR A 87 -2.86 2.77 12.93
N THR A 88 -3.85 3.64 13.01
CA THR A 88 -5.29 3.40 13.04
C THR A 88 -5.94 4.28 11.97
N THR A 89 -7.22 4.10 11.66
CA THR A 89 -7.87 4.86 10.58
C THR A 89 -9.13 5.54 11.09
N GLU A 90 -8.91 6.57 11.91
CA GLU A 90 -9.92 7.51 12.33
C GLU A 90 -9.53 8.93 11.89
N SER A 91 -10.52 9.69 11.45
CA SER A 91 -10.36 11.13 11.24
C SER A 91 -11.63 11.87 11.61
N LEU A 92 -11.51 13.17 11.90
CA LEU A 92 -12.69 14.01 12.16
C LEU A 92 -13.58 14.15 10.93
N LEU A 93 -13.00 14.04 9.72
CA LEU A 93 -13.73 14.19 8.46
C LEU A 93 -14.54 12.94 8.10
N TRP A 94 -13.95 11.74 8.25
CA TRP A 94 -14.55 10.49 7.76
C TRP A 94 -14.98 9.53 8.87
N GLY A 95 -14.68 9.84 10.13
CA GLY A 95 -14.96 8.97 11.27
C GLY A 95 -14.01 7.78 11.34
N GLN A 96 -14.45 6.73 12.04
CA GLN A 96 -13.64 5.53 12.30
C GLN A 96 -13.85 4.47 11.23
N THR A 97 -12.77 3.97 10.64
CA THR A 97 -12.79 2.76 9.81
C THR A 97 -12.70 1.53 10.71
N ARG A 98 -13.72 0.69 10.62
CA ARG A 98 -13.85 -0.53 11.40
C ARG A 98 -13.24 -1.74 10.69
N ASN A 99 -12.77 -2.69 11.48
CA ASN A 99 -12.24 -3.97 10.99
C ASN A 99 -13.41 -4.90 10.61
N PRO A 100 -13.44 -5.48 9.40
CA PRO A 100 -14.54 -6.35 8.99
C PRO A 100 -14.59 -7.69 9.74
N TRP A 101 -13.50 -8.12 10.38
CA TRP A 101 -13.50 -9.29 11.27
C TRP A 101 -14.17 -9.02 12.61
N ASN A 102 -14.14 -7.76 13.07
CA ASN A 102 -14.80 -7.34 14.30
C ASN A 102 -15.03 -5.82 14.26
N LEU A 103 -16.28 -5.39 14.11
CA LEU A 103 -16.65 -3.98 13.97
C LEU A 103 -16.36 -3.11 15.21
N GLY A 104 -16.08 -3.72 16.36
CA GLY A 104 -15.61 -3.04 17.57
C GLY A 104 -14.08 -2.82 17.62
N ARG A 105 -13.35 -3.20 16.56
CA ARG A 105 -11.89 -3.09 16.48
C ARG A 105 -11.46 -2.18 15.32
N SER A 106 -10.25 -1.61 15.45
CA SER A 106 -9.63 -0.81 14.40
C SER A 106 -9.21 -1.66 13.20
N ALA A 107 -9.36 -1.11 11.99
CA ALA A 107 -8.83 -1.69 10.75
C ALA A 107 -7.30 -1.49 10.59
N GLY A 108 -6.64 -0.89 11.59
CA GLY A 108 -5.24 -0.45 11.47
C GLY A 108 -5.11 0.77 10.56
N GLY A 109 -3.88 1.16 10.22
CA GLY A 109 -3.64 2.40 9.49
C GLY A 109 -2.18 2.58 9.05
N SER A 110 -1.91 3.53 8.16
CA SER A 110 -2.86 4.55 7.68
C SER A 110 -3.68 4.14 6.45
N SER A 111 -3.49 2.95 5.88
CA SER A 111 -4.31 2.43 4.76
C SER A 111 -5.48 1.54 5.24
N GLY A 112 -6.06 1.81 6.41
CA GLY A 112 -7.09 0.95 7.00
C GLY A 112 -8.37 0.89 6.18
N GLY A 113 -8.79 2.00 5.54
CA GLY A 113 -9.93 2.00 4.62
C GLY A 113 -9.72 1.05 3.44
N ALA A 114 -8.50 1.01 2.88
CA ALA A 114 -8.14 0.12 1.78
C ALA A 114 -8.17 -1.35 2.23
N ALA A 115 -7.54 -1.67 3.36
CA ALA A 115 -7.50 -3.04 3.87
C ALA A 115 -8.88 -3.55 4.30
N SER A 116 -9.68 -2.70 4.96
CA SER A 116 -11.06 -3.01 5.35
C SER A 116 -11.93 -3.28 4.12
N ALA A 117 -11.85 -2.44 3.08
CA ALA A 117 -12.62 -2.64 1.85
C ALA A 117 -12.26 -3.94 1.11
N VAL A 118 -10.97 -4.29 1.06
CA VAL A 118 -10.51 -5.55 0.44
C VAL A 118 -10.93 -6.76 1.27
N ALA A 119 -10.77 -6.71 2.59
CA ALA A 119 -11.16 -7.78 3.50
C ALA A 119 -12.68 -8.01 3.53
N ALA A 120 -13.48 -6.94 3.45
CA ALA A 120 -14.94 -7.00 3.33
C ALA A 120 -15.43 -7.45 1.94
N GLY A 121 -14.53 -7.64 0.98
CA GLY A 121 -14.87 -8.11 -0.38
C GLY A 121 -15.48 -7.07 -1.30
N ILE A 122 -15.39 -5.77 -0.97
CA ILE A 122 -15.91 -4.66 -1.80
C ILE A 122 -15.10 -4.55 -3.09
N VAL A 123 -13.78 -4.71 -3.00
CA VAL A 123 -12.85 -4.74 -4.15
C VAL A 123 -11.82 -5.85 -3.97
N PRO A 124 -11.28 -6.43 -5.06
CA PRO A 124 -10.21 -7.42 -4.98
C PRO A 124 -8.88 -6.82 -4.51
N VAL A 125 -8.65 -5.55 -4.84
CA VAL A 125 -7.41 -4.80 -4.61
C VAL A 125 -7.75 -3.32 -4.35
N ALA A 126 -7.02 -2.68 -3.43
CA ALA A 126 -7.10 -1.24 -3.20
C ALA A 126 -5.70 -0.63 -3.10
N HIS A 127 -5.51 0.56 -3.67
CA HIS A 127 -4.25 1.30 -3.56
C HIS A 127 -3.99 1.70 -2.10
N ALA A 128 -2.74 1.64 -1.70
CA ALA A 128 -2.29 1.90 -0.35
C ALA A 128 -0.86 2.50 -0.34
N THR A 129 -0.48 3.18 0.73
CA THR A 129 0.87 3.77 0.89
C THR A 129 1.47 3.39 2.24
N ASP A 130 2.80 3.28 2.33
CA ASP A 130 3.54 2.80 3.49
C ASP A 130 4.88 3.52 3.64
N GLY A 131 5.02 4.28 4.73
CA GLY A 131 6.31 4.81 5.21
C GLY A 131 6.79 4.09 6.48
N GLY A 132 5.93 4.04 7.51
CA GLY A 132 6.22 3.38 8.78
C GLY A 132 5.52 2.04 9.02
N GLY A 133 4.83 1.49 8.01
CA GLY A 133 3.99 0.29 8.15
C GLY A 133 2.59 0.43 7.55
N SER A 134 2.24 1.56 6.95
CA SER A 134 0.86 1.89 6.60
C SER A 134 0.19 1.02 5.52
N ILE A 135 0.91 0.12 4.83
CA ILE A 135 0.32 -0.99 4.03
C ILE A 135 0.26 -2.24 4.92
N ARG A 136 1.36 -2.57 5.58
CA ARG A 136 1.56 -3.84 6.29
C ARG A 136 0.74 -3.95 7.58
N ILE A 137 0.62 -2.89 8.37
CA ILE A 137 -0.16 -2.82 9.61
C ILE A 137 -1.64 -3.10 9.34
N PRO A 138 -2.35 -2.32 8.48
CA PRO A 138 -3.76 -2.59 8.23
C PRO A 138 -3.99 -3.91 7.49
N ALA A 139 -3.03 -4.36 6.66
CA ALA A 139 -3.11 -5.68 6.06
C ALA A 139 -3.06 -6.82 7.09
N SER A 140 -2.18 -6.71 8.10
CA SER A 140 -2.12 -7.64 9.22
C SER A 140 -3.40 -7.62 10.05
N TYR A 141 -3.95 -6.44 10.34
CA TYR A 141 -5.17 -6.30 11.15
C TYR A 141 -6.41 -6.85 10.43
N CYS A 142 -6.52 -6.61 9.12
CA CYS A 142 -7.66 -7.02 8.32
C CYS A 142 -7.47 -8.39 7.64
N GLY A 143 -6.39 -9.12 7.90
CA GLY A 143 -6.16 -10.46 7.35
C GLY A 143 -6.03 -10.50 5.82
N VAL A 144 -5.37 -9.51 5.23
CA VAL A 144 -5.14 -9.41 3.76
C VAL A 144 -3.65 -9.30 3.44
N VAL A 145 -3.30 -9.38 2.16
CA VAL A 145 -1.91 -9.25 1.70
C VAL A 145 -1.53 -7.78 1.58
N GLY A 146 -0.44 -7.39 2.22
CA GLY A 146 0.14 -6.05 2.12
C GLY A 146 1.65 -6.12 1.94
N LEU A 147 2.15 -5.52 0.85
CA LEU A 147 3.57 -5.47 0.53
C LEU A 147 4.01 -4.02 0.37
N LYS A 148 4.93 -3.58 1.23
CA LYS A 148 5.70 -2.36 0.99
C LYS A 148 6.85 -2.72 0.04
N PRO A 149 6.86 -2.24 -1.22
CA PRO A 149 7.93 -2.57 -2.14
C PRO A 149 9.25 -1.90 -1.73
N THR A 150 10.32 -2.29 -2.42
CA THR A 150 11.62 -1.61 -2.35
C THR A 150 11.43 -0.11 -2.64
N ARG A 151 12.18 0.74 -1.92
CA ARG A 151 12.23 2.19 -2.18
C ARG A 151 12.51 2.45 -3.68
N TYR A 152 11.71 3.32 -4.30
CA TYR A 152 11.68 3.61 -5.76
C TYR A 152 11.36 2.45 -6.71
N ARG A 153 10.83 1.33 -6.22
CA ARG A 153 10.26 0.32 -7.12
C ARG A 153 9.03 0.87 -7.85
N THR A 154 8.24 1.69 -7.17
CA THR A 154 7.05 2.36 -7.69
C THR A 154 7.26 3.87 -7.75
N PRO A 155 6.63 4.55 -8.72
CA PRO A 155 6.73 6.01 -8.89
C PRO A 155 6.09 6.78 -7.72
N SER A 156 6.54 8.02 -7.52
CA SER A 156 5.99 8.97 -6.53
C SER A 156 5.26 10.17 -7.18
N GLY A 157 5.44 10.38 -8.48
CA GLY A 157 4.95 11.53 -9.22
C GLY A 157 3.50 11.46 -9.68
N PRO A 158 3.09 12.40 -10.54
CA PRO A 158 3.86 13.58 -10.99
C PRO A 158 3.86 14.69 -9.92
N GLY A 159 4.82 15.62 -10.00
CA GLY A 159 4.87 16.80 -9.13
C GLY A 159 5.32 16.54 -7.69
N LYS A 160 5.76 15.32 -7.37
CA LYS A 160 6.43 14.98 -6.12
C LYS A 160 7.72 14.26 -6.43
N TYR A 161 8.77 14.67 -5.74
CA TYR A 161 10.09 14.08 -5.87
C TYR A 161 10.21 12.77 -5.07
N GLU A 162 9.83 12.81 -3.80
CA GLU A 162 9.77 11.66 -2.89
C GLU A 162 8.86 11.94 -1.68
N GLY A 163 8.64 10.93 -0.83
CA GLY A 163 7.97 11.10 0.46
C GLY A 163 8.79 10.51 1.61
N TRP A 164 9.01 11.29 2.67
CA TRP A 164 9.79 10.90 3.85
C TRP A 164 11.18 10.39 3.49
N PHE A 165 11.94 11.16 2.69
CA PHE A 165 13.24 10.75 2.15
C PHE A 165 13.17 9.33 1.52
N GLY A 166 12.12 9.11 0.73
CA GLY A 166 11.81 7.86 0.02
C GLY A 166 11.44 6.66 0.89
N ALA A 167 11.24 6.84 2.20
CA ALA A 167 10.68 5.79 3.05
C ALA A 167 9.21 5.49 2.69
N SER A 168 8.44 6.54 2.34
CA SER A 168 7.05 6.42 1.93
C SER A 168 6.93 5.99 0.48
N VAL A 169 6.27 4.86 0.25
CA VAL A 169 6.03 4.30 -1.10
C VAL A 169 4.57 3.92 -1.30
N GLY A 170 4.10 3.94 -2.55
CA GLY A 170 2.78 3.49 -2.96
C GLY A 170 2.79 2.05 -3.48
N ASN A 171 1.73 1.30 -3.23
CA ASN A 171 1.45 0.00 -3.85
C ASN A 171 -0.04 -0.31 -3.65
N VAL A 172 -0.38 -1.54 -3.27
CA VAL A 172 -1.75 -1.98 -3.01
C VAL A 172 -1.81 -2.87 -1.77
N VAL A 173 -3.04 -3.12 -1.31
CA VAL A 173 -3.42 -4.30 -0.51
C VAL A 173 -4.34 -5.18 -1.36
N SER A 174 -4.26 -6.50 -1.21
CA SER A 174 -5.00 -7.46 -2.03
C SER A 174 -5.44 -8.68 -1.22
N ARG A 175 -6.43 -9.43 -1.72
CA ARG A 175 -6.86 -10.69 -1.08
C ARG A 175 -5.83 -11.82 -1.22
N ASN A 176 -4.98 -11.77 -2.23
CA ASN A 176 -4.01 -12.83 -2.54
C ASN A 176 -2.74 -12.26 -3.16
N ILE A 177 -1.69 -13.10 -3.18
CA ILE A 177 -0.35 -12.74 -3.68
C ILE A 177 -0.35 -12.57 -5.21
N ARG A 178 -1.17 -13.31 -5.95
CA ARG A 178 -1.28 -13.18 -7.42
C ARG A 178 -1.67 -11.77 -7.83
N ASP A 179 -2.72 -11.24 -7.21
CA ASP A 179 -3.21 -9.90 -7.51
C ASP A 179 -2.20 -8.83 -7.06
N MET A 180 -1.51 -9.04 -5.93
CA MET A 180 -0.40 -8.18 -5.50
C MET A 180 0.72 -8.12 -6.55
N ALA A 181 1.17 -9.28 -7.03
CA ALA A 181 2.24 -9.39 -8.01
C ALA A 181 1.86 -8.70 -9.33
N LEU A 182 0.63 -8.90 -9.80
CA LEU A 182 0.13 -8.29 -11.03
C LEU A 182 0.09 -6.76 -10.95
N PHE A 183 -0.41 -6.21 -9.84
CA PHE A 183 -0.41 -4.75 -9.63
C PHE A 183 1.00 -4.20 -9.52
N LEU A 184 1.90 -4.89 -8.84
CA LEU A 184 3.29 -4.47 -8.74
C LEU A 184 3.98 -4.50 -10.11
N ASP A 185 3.73 -5.50 -10.95
CA ASP A 185 4.28 -5.60 -12.31
C ASP A 185 3.89 -4.42 -13.19
N VAL A 186 2.60 -4.05 -13.19
CA VAL A 186 2.12 -2.94 -14.02
C VAL A 186 2.44 -1.56 -13.43
N GLY A 187 2.59 -1.47 -12.12
CA GLY A 187 2.83 -0.19 -11.42
C GLY A 187 4.30 0.19 -11.30
N GLN A 188 5.19 -0.80 -11.25
CA GLN A 188 6.62 -0.59 -11.01
C GLN A 188 7.34 0.07 -12.20
N GLY A 189 8.55 0.55 -11.92
CA GLY A 189 9.47 1.09 -12.92
C GLY A 189 9.72 2.58 -12.72
N HIS A 190 10.84 3.05 -13.27
CA HIS A 190 11.25 4.44 -13.18
C HIS A 190 10.27 5.38 -13.89
N GLU A 191 10.16 6.63 -13.45
CA GLU A 191 9.40 7.70 -14.10
C GLU A 191 10.29 8.92 -14.33
N PRO A 192 9.97 9.81 -15.28
CA PRO A 192 10.67 11.08 -15.43
C PRO A 192 10.76 11.84 -14.10
N GLY A 193 11.99 12.25 -13.73
CA GLY A 193 12.26 12.97 -12.48
C GLY A 193 12.50 12.09 -11.24
N SER A 194 12.46 10.76 -11.37
CA SER A 194 12.81 9.86 -10.27
C SER A 194 14.29 10.03 -9.85
N PRO A 195 14.57 10.28 -8.57
CA PRO A 195 15.94 10.59 -8.14
C PRO A 195 16.88 9.42 -7.99
N TYR A 196 16.34 8.22 -7.90
CA TYR A 196 17.12 7.01 -7.72
C TYR A 196 16.54 5.89 -8.57
N TRP A 197 17.33 4.82 -8.70
CA TRP A 197 17.00 3.68 -9.54
C TRP A 197 16.96 2.40 -8.71
N ALA A 198 15.84 1.67 -8.77
CA ALA A 198 15.75 0.32 -8.22
C ALA A 198 16.34 -0.68 -9.23
N LYS A 199 17.04 -1.72 -8.75
CA LYS A 199 17.58 -2.78 -9.63
C LYS A 199 16.50 -3.29 -10.60
N PRO A 200 16.78 -3.41 -11.91
CA PRO A 200 15.83 -3.99 -12.85
C PRO A 200 15.34 -5.37 -12.40
N LEU A 201 14.09 -5.69 -12.71
CA LEU A 201 13.56 -7.02 -12.46
C LEU A 201 14.25 -8.02 -13.39
N VAL A 202 14.52 -9.22 -12.87
CA VAL A 202 14.99 -10.33 -13.72
C VAL A 202 13.85 -10.84 -14.61
N ARG A 203 12.64 -10.90 -14.04
CA ARG A 203 11.38 -11.21 -14.71
C ARG A 203 10.21 -10.62 -13.92
N PRO A 204 9.00 -10.55 -14.48
CA PRO A 204 7.80 -10.09 -13.77
C PRO A 204 7.55 -10.87 -12.47
N TYR A 205 7.03 -10.19 -11.45
CA TYR A 205 6.65 -10.79 -10.17
C TYR A 205 5.59 -11.89 -10.35
N ILE A 206 4.68 -11.76 -11.32
CA ILE A 206 3.68 -12.79 -11.61
C ILE A 206 4.32 -14.10 -12.09
N GLU A 207 5.49 -14.03 -12.73
CA GLU A 207 6.26 -15.20 -13.16
C GLU A 207 7.06 -15.82 -12.01
N GLU A 208 7.50 -15.02 -11.03
CA GLU A 208 8.15 -15.55 -9.82
C GLU A 208 7.21 -16.50 -9.05
N LEU A 209 5.89 -16.27 -9.09
CA LEU A 209 4.92 -17.17 -8.45
C LEU A 209 4.86 -18.57 -9.08
N ARG A 210 5.38 -18.73 -10.29
CA ARG A 210 5.47 -20.03 -10.99
C ARG A 210 6.80 -20.73 -10.79
N THR A 211 7.74 -20.07 -10.13
CA THR A 211 9.08 -20.60 -9.90
C THR A 211 9.20 -21.06 -8.45
N ALA A 212 9.54 -22.33 -8.24
CA ALA A 212 9.84 -22.81 -6.89
C ALA A 212 11.08 -22.07 -6.35
N PRO A 213 11.04 -21.53 -5.13
CA PRO A 213 12.15 -20.74 -4.59
C PRO A 213 13.36 -21.60 -4.19
N GLY A 214 13.27 -22.94 -4.34
CA GLY A 214 14.25 -23.88 -3.81
C GLY A 214 14.34 -23.81 -2.29
N ARG A 215 15.50 -24.18 -1.75
CA ARG A 215 15.78 -24.11 -0.32
C ARG A 215 16.23 -22.70 0.07
N LEU A 216 15.38 -21.98 0.80
CA LEU A 216 15.67 -20.65 1.32
C LEU A 216 16.40 -20.68 2.67
N ARG A 217 17.15 -19.61 2.96
CA ARG A 217 17.65 -19.25 4.29
C ARG A 217 16.78 -18.12 4.83
N ILE A 218 16.16 -18.34 5.99
CA ILE A 218 15.13 -17.48 6.55
C ILE A 218 15.59 -17.03 7.94
N GLY A 219 15.78 -15.73 8.10
CA GLY A 219 16.07 -15.11 9.38
C GLY A 219 14.79 -14.83 10.17
N LEU A 220 14.67 -15.43 11.35
CA LEU A 220 13.55 -15.22 12.27
C LEU A 220 13.93 -14.16 13.31
N VAL A 221 13.31 -12.99 13.23
CA VAL A 221 13.50 -11.89 14.21
C VAL A 221 12.29 -11.84 15.13
N ARG A 222 12.52 -12.03 16.43
CA ARG A 222 11.47 -12.00 17.48
C ARG A 222 11.44 -10.68 18.24
N ASP A 223 12.62 -10.09 18.42
CA ASP A 223 12.78 -8.89 19.22
C ASP A 223 12.02 -7.73 18.56
N SER A 224 11.06 -7.15 19.29
CA SER A 224 10.42 -5.91 18.87
C SER A 224 11.45 -4.79 18.94
N LEU A 225 11.48 -3.94 17.91
CA LEU A 225 12.25 -2.71 17.94
C LEU A 225 11.75 -1.75 19.04
N THR A 226 10.50 -1.87 19.49
CA THR A 226 9.98 -1.04 20.60
C THR A 226 10.37 -1.55 21.98
N GLY A 227 11.01 -2.73 22.08
CA GLY A 227 11.27 -3.41 23.34
C GLY A 227 10.03 -4.03 24.00
N SER A 228 8.83 -3.83 23.44
CA SER A 228 7.60 -4.44 23.94
C SER A 228 7.58 -5.94 23.61
N PRO A 229 7.17 -6.80 24.55
CA PRO A 229 7.01 -8.22 24.25
C PRO A 229 5.91 -8.44 23.21
N LEU A 230 6.08 -9.47 22.39
CA LEU A 230 5.01 -9.94 21.51
C LEU A 230 3.85 -10.49 22.35
N ASP A 231 2.63 -10.24 21.90
CA ASP A 231 1.45 -10.91 22.45
C ASP A 231 1.61 -12.44 22.33
N PRO A 232 1.25 -13.23 23.36
CA PRO A 232 1.42 -14.69 23.33
C PRO A 232 0.76 -15.38 22.13
N ALA A 233 -0.40 -14.89 21.67
CA ALA A 233 -1.07 -15.45 20.50
C ALA A 233 -0.29 -15.17 19.20
N VAL A 234 0.31 -13.97 19.09
CA VAL A 234 1.16 -13.60 17.94
C VAL A 234 2.47 -14.39 17.96
N ALA A 235 3.10 -14.55 19.13
CA ALA A 235 4.30 -15.37 19.29
C ALA A 235 4.04 -16.82 18.85
N LYS A 236 2.90 -17.39 19.23
CA LYS A 236 2.50 -18.74 18.80
C LYS A 236 2.35 -18.84 17.28
N VAL A 237 1.73 -17.86 16.62
CA VAL A 237 1.59 -17.82 15.15
C VAL A 237 2.96 -17.76 14.47
N LEU A 238 3.88 -16.97 15.03
CA LEU A 238 5.26 -16.88 14.53
C LEU A 238 5.97 -18.23 14.65
N ASP A 239 5.85 -18.92 15.79
CA ASP A 239 6.42 -20.25 16.02
C ASP A 239 5.85 -21.31 15.07
N ASP A 240 4.53 -21.32 14.89
CA ASP A 240 3.85 -22.22 13.96
C ASP A 240 4.32 -21.97 12.52
N THR A 241 4.53 -20.71 12.14
CA THR A 241 5.04 -20.33 10.82
C THR A 241 6.47 -20.81 10.62
N ALA A 242 7.36 -20.58 11.60
CA ALA A 242 8.75 -21.05 11.55
C ALA A 242 8.83 -22.57 11.43
N ARG A 243 8.04 -23.32 12.23
CA ARG A 243 7.96 -24.79 12.14
C ARG A 243 7.51 -25.26 10.77
N ARG A 244 6.47 -24.63 10.19
CA ARG A 244 5.98 -24.97 8.84
C ARG A 244 7.05 -24.74 7.78
N LEU A 245 7.76 -23.61 7.83
CA LEU A 245 8.84 -23.30 6.89
C LEU A 245 10.00 -24.30 6.99
N SER A 246 10.40 -24.69 8.21
CA SER A 246 11.41 -25.74 8.41
C SER A 246 10.94 -27.10 7.89
N ALA A 247 9.68 -27.47 8.12
CA ALA A 247 9.10 -28.72 7.62
C ALA A 247 9.02 -28.76 6.08
N MET A 248 8.93 -27.60 5.42
CA MET A 248 9.04 -27.46 3.96
C MET A 248 10.50 -27.55 3.45
N GLY A 249 11.48 -27.77 4.33
CA GLY A 249 12.89 -27.97 3.98
C GLY A 249 13.75 -26.70 3.98
N HIS A 250 13.20 -25.54 4.38
CA HIS A 250 13.96 -24.29 4.48
C HIS A 250 14.90 -24.29 5.71
N ASN A 251 15.96 -23.49 5.66
CA ASN A 251 16.81 -23.23 6.82
C ASN A 251 16.26 -22.01 7.57
N VAL A 252 15.78 -22.18 8.79
CA VAL A 252 15.23 -21.11 9.62
C VAL A 252 16.16 -20.89 10.82
N GLU A 253 16.72 -19.69 10.92
CA GLU A 253 17.69 -19.32 11.95
C GLU A 253 17.19 -18.08 12.69
N GLU A 254 17.25 -18.09 14.03
CA GLU A 254 16.95 -16.89 14.80
C GLU A 254 18.04 -15.84 14.60
N LEU A 255 17.62 -14.59 14.39
CA LEU A 255 18.50 -13.44 14.22
C LEU A 255 18.10 -12.32 15.15
N ARG A 256 19.10 -11.63 15.70
CA ARG A 256 18.93 -10.35 16.36
C ARG A 256 19.40 -9.25 15.43
N LEU A 257 18.57 -8.23 15.26
CA LEU A 257 18.97 -7.05 14.50
C LEU A 257 19.91 -6.20 15.36
N ASN A 258 21.13 -6.00 14.90
CA ASN A 258 22.10 -5.12 15.57
C ASN A 258 21.79 -3.65 15.25
N ILE A 259 20.62 -3.18 15.66
CA ILE A 259 20.11 -1.84 15.41
C ILE A 259 19.71 -1.24 16.75
N ASP A 260 20.25 -0.07 17.12
CA ASP A 260 19.75 0.68 18.29
C ASP A 260 18.39 1.29 17.93
N PRO A 261 17.29 0.86 18.59
CA PRO A 261 15.98 1.39 18.24
C PRO A 261 15.84 2.89 18.50
N ARG A 262 16.57 3.44 19.47
CA ARG A 262 16.53 4.89 19.75
C ARG A 262 17.13 5.68 18.58
N GLN A 263 18.21 5.19 17.99
CA GLN A 263 18.78 5.80 16.79
C GLN A 263 17.82 5.68 15.61
N LEU A 264 17.22 4.50 15.41
CA LEU A 264 16.28 4.26 14.31
C LEU A 264 15.03 5.16 14.41
N PHE A 265 14.39 5.22 15.58
CA PHE A 265 13.19 6.02 15.80
C PHE A 265 13.50 7.51 15.87
N GLY A 266 14.66 7.91 16.42
CA GLY A 266 15.14 9.29 16.36
C GLY A 266 15.31 9.77 14.92
N ALA A 267 15.98 8.98 14.07
CA ALA A 267 16.13 9.30 12.65
C ALA A 267 14.78 9.34 11.91
N HIS A 268 13.86 8.40 12.19
CA HIS A 268 12.50 8.45 11.64
C HIS A 268 11.75 9.72 12.05
N GLY A 269 11.88 10.13 13.31
CA GLY A 269 11.27 11.37 13.81
C GLY A 269 11.74 12.60 13.03
N SER A 270 13.05 12.74 12.84
CA SER A 270 13.63 13.82 12.02
C SER A 270 13.13 13.77 10.57
N VAL A 271 13.19 12.59 9.93
CA VAL A 271 12.72 12.39 8.55
C VAL A 271 11.24 12.78 8.37
N ILE A 272 10.37 12.36 9.30
CA ILE A 272 8.94 12.66 9.23
C ILE A 272 8.70 14.15 9.50
N GLY A 273 9.36 14.72 10.51
CA GLY A 273 9.24 16.13 10.87
C GLY A 273 9.64 17.06 9.71
N ASP A 274 10.81 16.84 9.14
CA ASP A 274 11.31 17.61 7.99
C ASP A 274 10.39 17.45 6.77
N ALA A 275 9.95 16.22 6.48
CA ALA A 275 9.05 15.99 5.36
C ALA A 275 7.69 16.69 5.53
N LEU A 276 7.16 16.78 6.75
CA LEU A 276 5.91 17.52 7.02
C LEU A 276 6.06 19.02 6.78
N LEU A 277 7.21 19.61 7.12
CA LEU A 277 7.48 21.03 6.86
C LEU A 277 7.51 21.35 5.35
N THR A 278 7.95 20.40 4.52
CA THR A 278 7.99 20.57 3.05
C THR A 278 6.66 20.31 2.34
N LEU A 279 5.61 19.86 3.06
CA LEU A 279 4.28 19.60 2.50
C LEU A 279 3.38 20.85 2.48
N VAL A 280 3.79 21.94 3.10
CA VAL A 280 3.03 23.21 3.23
C VAL A 280 3.57 24.25 2.28
#